data_AF-A0A927N6H7-F1
#
_entry.id   AF-A0A927N6H7-F1
#
_cell.length_a   1.000
_cell.length_b   1.000
_cell.length_c   1.000
_cell.angle_alpha   90.00
_cell.angle_beta   90.00
_cell.angle_gamma   90.00
#
_symmetry.space_group_name_H-M   'P 1'
#
loop_
_entity.id
_entity.type
_entity.pdbx_description
1 polymer ?
#
loop_
_entity_poly.entity_id
_entity_poly.type
_entity_poly.pdbx_seq_one_letter_code
_entity_poly.pdbx_strand_id
1 'polypeptide(L)'
;MRNPRPVQARSPHNPSSVVSWWWRAVAASIARYSVNRSGWQAGHGPRFTRSANPRHSLDRARSEGLQLTGEGGLLQQLTKRVLESALEGEITDHLDYDKHDAVGKNSGNSRNGARVKTVLTDVGPVEVKVPRDVAGTFEPQIVRKRQRRLTGVEEMVLSLSAKGLTHGEICAHLAEVYGAEVSKQTISTITDKVMDGMAEWQNRPVDRVYPVLFVDAINVKIRDGQVANRPIYVVMAVTVDGHRDILGIWAGEGGEGAKYWLHVFTELKNRGLQDVLMLVCDGLKGLPEAVETVWPRTIVQTCVVHLLRNSFRYAARQDWDKIAKALKPVYTAPNEDAAMERFLEFQEAWGTKYPAIVRLWEDAWAEFVPFLSFDVEIRKVICSTNAIESVNARIRKAVRARGHFPNETAALKCVYMALMSLDPTGQGRKRWTQRWKAPLNAFQIAFEGRLTPANN
;
A
#
# COMPACT_ATOMS: atom_id res chain seq x y z
N MET A 1 13.37 -64.66 20.21
CA MET A 1 12.96 -64.29 18.83
C MET A 1 12.60 -62.81 18.79
N ARG A 2 13.05 -62.12 17.73
CA ARG A 2 12.79 -60.72 17.29
C ARG A 2 13.64 -59.60 17.92
N ASN A 3 14.67 -59.23 17.14
CA ASN A 3 15.39 -57.96 17.14
C ASN A 3 14.45 -56.77 16.85
N PRO A 4 14.63 -55.59 17.48
CA PRO A 4 14.01 -54.34 17.04
C PRO A 4 14.81 -53.68 15.89
N ARG A 5 14.07 -53.11 14.93
CA ARG A 5 14.55 -52.45 13.71
C ARG A 5 15.15 -51.06 13.99
N PRO A 6 16.05 -50.54 13.12
CA PRO A 6 16.63 -49.22 13.29
C PRO A 6 15.69 -48.09 12.83
N VAL A 7 15.81 -46.95 13.50
CA VAL A 7 15.10 -45.68 13.25
C VAL A 7 15.62 -45.05 11.95
N GLN A 8 14.73 -44.83 10.97
CA GLN A 8 15.04 -44.05 9.76
C GLN A 8 15.04 -42.54 10.08
N ALA A 9 16.16 -41.89 9.76
CA ALA A 9 16.31 -40.44 9.79
C ALA A 9 15.41 -39.78 8.72
N ARG A 10 14.67 -38.73 9.11
CA ARG A 10 13.91 -37.89 8.19
C ARG A 10 14.88 -36.99 7.39
N SER A 11 14.79 -37.07 6.07
CA SER A 11 15.47 -36.18 5.12
C SER A 11 14.97 -34.72 5.22
N PRO A 12 15.82 -33.69 5.09
CA PRO A 12 15.41 -32.30 5.14
C PRO A 12 14.67 -31.84 3.87
N HIS A 13 13.85 -30.82 4.05
CA HIS A 13 12.90 -30.26 3.11
C HIS A 13 13.43 -30.02 1.68
N ASN A 14 12.64 -30.51 0.72
CA ASN A 14 12.78 -30.32 -0.73
C ASN A 14 12.70 -28.81 -1.11
N PRO A 15 13.72 -28.21 -1.78
CA PRO A 15 13.76 -26.79 -2.17
C PRO A 15 12.73 -26.37 -3.25
N SER A 16 11.98 -27.31 -3.82
CA SER A 16 11.04 -27.06 -4.94
C SER A 16 9.77 -26.27 -4.57
N SER A 17 9.44 -26.12 -3.29
CA SER A 17 8.22 -25.42 -2.86
C SER A 17 8.33 -23.89 -2.87
N VAL A 18 9.53 -23.34 -2.74
CA VAL A 18 9.78 -21.88 -2.76
C VAL A 18 9.75 -21.32 -4.19
N VAL A 19 10.17 -22.12 -5.17
CA VAL A 19 10.17 -21.77 -6.60
C VAL A 19 8.74 -21.65 -7.15
N SER A 20 7.82 -22.51 -6.69
CA SER A 20 6.37 -22.45 -7.02
C SER A 20 5.69 -21.14 -6.57
N TRP A 21 6.09 -20.60 -5.41
CA TRP A 21 5.52 -19.37 -4.87
C TRP A 21 5.98 -18.13 -5.64
N TRP A 22 7.26 -18.11 -6.05
CA TRP A 22 7.83 -17.07 -6.92
C TRP A 22 7.10 -16.98 -8.27
N TRP A 23 6.80 -18.13 -8.90
CA TRP A 23 6.05 -18.18 -10.15
C TRP A 23 4.59 -17.74 -10.01
N ARG A 24 3.91 -18.09 -8.90
CA ARG A 24 2.56 -17.58 -8.63
C ARG A 24 2.55 -16.07 -8.38
N ALA A 25 3.58 -15.52 -7.74
CA ALA A 25 3.69 -14.08 -7.52
C ALA A 25 3.93 -13.31 -8.83
N VAL A 26 4.84 -13.78 -9.69
CA VAL A 26 5.08 -13.21 -11.03
C VAL A 26 3.84 -13.38 -11.92
N ALA A 27 3.25 -14.57 -12.00
CA ALA A 27 2.04 -14.82 -12.79
C ALA A 27 0.81 -14.02 -12.27
N ALA A 28 0.64 -13.85 -10.96
CA ALA A 28 -0.41 -13.03 -10.36
C ALA A 28 -0.16 -11.52 -10.52
N SER A 29 1.10 -11.09 -10.63
CA SER A 29 1.47 -9.72 -11.02
C SER A 29 1.05 -9.45 -12.47
N ILE A 30 1.25 -10.43 -13.37
CA ILE A 30 0.92 -10.31 -14.79
C ILE A 30 -0.59 -10.46 -15.09
N ALA A 31 -1.32 -11.37 -14.43
CA ALA A 31 -2.77 -11.54 -14.61
C ALA A 31 -3.58 -10.28 -14.24
N ARG A 32 -3.05 -9.43 -13.35
CA ARG A 32 -3.72 -8.21 -12.90
C ARG A 32 -3.54 -7.01 -13.84
N TYR A 33 -2.73 -7.10 -14.90
CA TYR A 33 -2.49 -6.00 -15.85
C TYR A 33 -3.22 -6.18 -17.19
N SER A 34 -3.83 -7.36 -17.44
CA SER A 34 -4.42 -7.74 -18.74
C SER A 34 -5.93 -7.46 -18.89
N VAL A 35 -6.58 -6.75 -17.96
CA VAL A 35 -7.97 -6.26 -18.18
C VAL A 35 -7.90 -4.77 -18.51
N ASN A 36 -7.37 -4.45 -19.68
CA ASN A 36 -7.45 -3.10 -20.23
C ASN A 36 -7.21 -3.15 -21.75
N ARG A 37 -8.14 -3.77 -22.50
CA ARG A 37 -8.44 -3.52 -23.92
C ARG A 37 -9.34 -4.63 -24.48
N SER A 38 -10.65 -4.44 -24.42
CA SER A 38 -11.61 -4.93 -25.42
C SER A 38 -12.98 -4.34 -25.08
N GLY A 39 -13.59 -3.66 -26.05
CA GLY A 39 -14.81 -2.87 -25.88
C GLY A 39 -16.02 -3.69 -25.48
N TRP A 40 -17.03 -2.98 -24.97
CA TRP A 40 -18.37 -3.51 -24.83
C TRP A 40 -19.34 -2.60 -25.57
N GLN A 41 -19.90 -3.17 -26.63
CA GLN A 41 -21.10 -2.71 -27.32
C GLN A 41 -22.30 -2.82 -26.38
N ALA A 42 -23.26 -1.92 -26.56
CA ALA A 42 -24.52 -1.88 -25.85
C ALA A 42 -25.30 -3.20 -26.02
N GLY A 43 -25.66 -3.83 -24.91
CA GLY A 43 -26.54 -5.00 -24.85
C GLY A 43 -27.66 -4.76 -23.83
N HIS A 44 -28.90 -4.87 -24.29
CA HIS A 44 -30.12 -4.69 -23.52
C HIS A 44 -30.20 -5.62 -22.30
N GLY A 45 -30.43 -5.05 -21.11
CA GLY A 45 -30.77 -5.79 -19.89
C GLY A 45 -32.28 -6.08 -19.78
N PRO A 46 -32.67 -7.19 -19.12
CA PRO A 46 -34.08 -7.55 -18.93
C PRO A 46 -34.76 -6.66 -17.88
N ARG A 47 -36.04 -6.34 -18.12
CA ARG A 47 -36.93 -5.65 -17.18
C ARG A 47 -37.13 -6.50 -15.92
N PHE A 48 -36.79 -5.95 -14.77
CA PHE A 48 -37.31 -6.41 -13.48
C PHE A 48 -38.37 -5.43 -12.96
N THR A 49 -39.46 -6.01 -12.49
CA THR A 49 -40.72 -5.40 -12.09
C THR A 49 -40.65 -4.72 -10.72
N ARG A 50 -41.41 -3.63 -10.58
CA ARG A 50 -41.59 -2.81 -9.37
C ARG A 50 -42.24 -3.58 -8.22
N SER A 51 -41.68 -3.47 -7.02
CA SER A 51 -42.34 -3.50 -5.70
C SER A 51 -41.22 -3.29 -4.66
N ALA A 52 -41.19 -2.36 -3.69
CA ALA A 52 -42.19 -1.50 -3.08
C ALA A 52 -41.59 -0.09 -2.82
N ASN A 53 -42.46 0.90 -2.69
CA ASN A 53 -42.14 2.33 -2.68
C ASN A 53 -41.65 2.80 -1.28
N PRO A 54 -40.49 3.47 -1.13
CA PRO A 54 -39.96 3.94 0.16
C PRO A 54 -40.71 5.15 0.76
N ARG A 55 -41.83 5.57 0.16
CA ARG A 55 -42.53 6.81 0.54
C ARG A 55 -43.38 6.69 1.80
N HIS A 56 -43.62 5.48 2.32
CA HIS A 56 -44.50 5.30 3.49
C HIS A 56 -43.82 5.49 4.86
N SER A 57 -42.48 5.46 4.94
CA SER A 57 -41.76 5.67 6.21
C SER A 57 -41.43 7.14 6.50
N LEU A 58 -41.44 8.00 5.47
CA LEU A 58 -41.17 9.43 5.59
C LEU A 58 -42.39 10.24 6.09
N ASP A 59 -43.61 9.77 5.83
CA ASP A 59 -44.82 10.45 6.29
C ASP A 59 -45.07 10.28 7.81
N ARG A 60 -44.60 9.17 8.40
CA ARG A 60 -44.66 8.93 9.85
C ARG A 60 -43.67 9.80 10.64
N ALA A 61 -42.53 10.15 10.04
CA ALA A 61 -41.55 11.06 10.65
C ALA A 61 -42.00 12.53 10.59
N ARG A 62 -42.83 12.92 9.61
CA ARG A 62 -43.38 14.28 9.51
C ARG A 62 -44.54 14.56 10.46
N SER A 63 -45.28 13.54 10.92
CA SER A 63 -46.39 13.73 11.87
C SER A 63 -45.95 14.07 13.31
N GLU A 64 -44.65 13.91 13.65
CA GLU A 64 -44.13 14.13 15.01
C GLU A 64 -43.23 15.38 15.14
N GLY A 65 -43.08 16.20 14.09
CA GLY A 65 -42.38 17.49 14.19
C GLY A 65 -40.87 17.40 14.54
N LEU A 66 -40.26 16.22 14.44
CA LEU A 66 -38.84 16.02 14.74
C LEU A 66 -37.97 16.56 13.60
N GLN A 67 -37.14 17.56 13.89
CA GLN A 67 -36.13 18.04 12.95
C GLN A 67 -35.05 16.95 12.73
N LEU A 68 -34.66 16.73 11.47
CA LEU A 68 -33.61 15.77 11.08
C LEU A 68 -32.24 16.14 11.66
N THR A 69 -31.96 17.45 11.76
CA THR A 69 -30.76 18.05 12.35
C THR A 69 -31.17 19.22 13.26
N GLY A 70 -30.40 19.49 14.32
CA GLY A 70 -30.72 20.49 15.35
C GLY A 70 -30.68 19.91 16.77
N GLU A 71 -30.75 20.78 17.78
CA GLU A 71 -30.77 20.38 19.19
C GLU A 71 -32.04 19.57 19.51
N GLY A 72 -31.87 18.31 19.93
CA GLY A 72 -32.96 17.35 20.12
C GLY A 72 -33.38 16.55 18.87
N GLY A 73 -32.70 16.73 17.73
CA GLY A 73 -33.01 16.09 16.46
C GLY A 73 -32.79 14.57 16.43
N LEU A 74 -33.35 13.90 15.41
CA LEU A 74 -33.34 12.44 15.26
C LEU A 74 -31.92 11.85 15.29
N LEU A 75 -30.95 12.52 14.67
CA LEU A 75 -29.55 12.08 14.64
C LEU A 75 -28.90 12.08 16.03
N GLN A 76 -29.20 13.05 16.88
CA GLN A 76 -28.67 13.08 18.25
C GLN A 76 -29.22 11.92 19.10
N GLN A 77 -30.50 11.57 18.90
CA GLN A 77 -31.13 10.45 19.60
C GLN A 77 -30.57 9.09 19.14
N LEU A 78 -30.24 8.95 17.85
CA LEU A 78 -29.60 7.76 17.30
C LEU A 78 -28.16 7.62 17.81
N THR A 79 -27.36 8.69 17.74
CA THR A 79 -25.99 8.71 18.29
C THR A 79 -25.98 8.38 19.78
N LYS A 80 -26.95 8.90 20.55
CA LYS A 80 -27.13 8.54 21.97
C LYS A 80 -27.34 7.03 22.16
N ARG A 81 -28.28 6.43 21.44
CA ARG A 81 -28.62 4.99 21.58
C ARG A 81 -27.46 4.07 21.21
N VAL A 82 -26.68 4.44 20.19
CA VAL A 82 -25.49 3.67 19.78
C VAL A 82 -24.41 3.75 20.85
N LEU A 83 -24.11 4.95 21.34
CA LEU A 83 -23.11 5.14 22.40
C LEU A 83 -23.50 4.46 23.71
N GLU A 84 -24.76 4.56 24.13
CA GLU A 84 -25.25 3.90 25.35
C GLU A 84 -25.24 2.37 25.23
N SER A 85 -25.65 1.82 24.07
CA SER A 85 -25.60 0.37 23.83
C SER A 85 -24.17 -0.18 23.85
N ALA A 86 -23.23 0.53 23.24
CA ALA A 86 -21.85 0.08 23.18
C ALA A 86 -21.16 0.16 24.57
N LEU A 87 -21.48 1.20 25.36
CA LEU A 87 -21.04 1.30 26.75
C LEU A 87 -21.66 0.23 27.65
N GLU A 88 -22.91 -0.17 27.40
CA GLU A 88 -23.55 -1.28 28.12
C GLU A 88 -22.88 -2.62 27.80
N GLY A 89 -22.44 -2.80 26.54
CA GLY A 89 -21.63 -3.95 26.13
C GLY A 89 -20.26 -3.99 26.81
N GLU A 90 -19.54 -2.85 26.87
CA GLU A 90 -18.25 -2.75 27.57
C GLU A 90 -18.35 -3.11 29.05
N ILE A 91 -19.41 -2.68 29.76
CA ILE A 91 -19.57 -3.02 31.18
C ILE A 91 -20.05 -4.47 31.38
N THR A 92 -20.79 -5.06 30.43
CA THR A 92 -21.06 -6.51 30.43
C THR A 92 -19.77 -7.30 30.33
N ASP A 93 -18.89 -6.93 29.39
CA ASP A 93 -17.59 -7.59 29.21
C ASP A 93 -16.67 -7.41 30.43
N HIS A 94 -16.62 -6.20 31.00
CA HIS A 94 -15.83 -5.91 32.21
C HIS A 94 -16.27 -6.69 33.44
N LEU A 95 -17.58 -6.92 33.58
CA LEU A 95 -18.15 -7.63 34.73
C LEU A 95 -18.33 -9.14 34.47
N ASP A 96 -18.22 -9.58 33.22
CA ASP A 96 -18.45 -10.95 32.75
C ASP A 96 -19.88 -11.48 33.01
N TYR A 97 -20.86 -10.58 33.08
CA TYR A 97 -22.28 -10.95 33.20
C TYR A 97 -23.24 -9.81 32.81
N ASP A 98 -24.45 -10.19 32.41
CA ASP A 98 -25.49 -9.28 31.93
C ASP A 98 -26.25 -8.54 33.04
N LYS A 99 -26.94 -7.46 32.66
CA LYS A 99 -27.76 -6.70 33.60
C LYS A 99 -28.86 -7.59 34.19
N HIS A 100 -28.93 -7.64 35.53
CA HIS A 100 -29.85 -8.46 36.32
C HIS A 100 -29.56 -9.97 36.32
N ASP A 101 -28.40 -10.40 35.80
CA ASP A 101 -27.99 -11.80 35.91
C ASP A 101 -27.77 -12.19 37.39
N ALA A 102 -28.21 -13.40 37.75
CA ALA A 102 -28.02 -13.99 39.06
C ALA A 102 -26.53 -14.22 39.39
N VAL A 103 -25.68 -14.41 38.37
CA VAL A 103 -24.22 -14.54 38.50
C VAL A 103 -23.59 -13.29 39.15
N GLY A 104 -24.18 -12.12 38.94
CA GLY A 104 -23.70 -10.85 39.50
C GLY A 104 -24.09 -10.60 40.97
N LYS A 105 -24.81 -11.52 41.64
CA LYS A 105 -25.16 -11.39 43.07
C LYS A 105 -24.01 -11.89 43.94
N ASN A 106 -23.51 -11.05 44.85
CA ASN A 106 -22.36 -11.33 45.72
C ASN A 106 -21.04 -11.64 44.97
N SER A 107 -20.89 -11.18 43.72
CA SER A 107 -19.67 -11.34 42.90
C SER A 107 -18.51 -10.40 43.28
N GLY A 108 -18.67 -9.57 44.32
CA GLY A 108 -17.68 -8.60 44.78
C GLY A 108 -17.67 -7.26 44.02
N ASN A 109 -18.02 -7.25 42.72
CA ASN A 109 -18.27 -6.02 41.95
C ASN A 109 -19.60 -6.10 41.22
N SER A 110 -20.38 -5.02 41.27
CA SER A 110 -21.73 -4.98 40.70
C SER A 110 -21.99 -3.71 39.89
N ARG A 111 -22.97 -3.73 38.99
CA ARG A 111 -23.43 -2.51 38.30
C ARG A 111 -24.04 -1.54 39.31
N ASN A 112 -23.64 -0.26 39.26
CA ASN A 112 -24.06 0.81 40.16
C ASN A 112 -24.68 1.98 39.38
N GLY A 113 -25.68 1.66 38.56
CA GLY A 113 -26.38 2.64 37.72
C GLY A 113 -25.47 3.29 36.69
N ALA A 114 -25.82 4.53 36.30
CA ALA A 114 -25.12 5.28 35.25
C ALA A 114 -24.86 6.73 35.66
N ARG A 115 -23.89 7.39 35.03
CA ARG A 115 -23.62 8.83 35.12
C ARG A 115 -24.01 9.50 33.82
N VAL A 116 -24.70 10.63 33.92
CA VAL A 116 -24.99 11.47 32.76
C VAL A 116 -23.72 12.22 32.33
N LYS A 117 -23.43 12.20 31.04
CA LYS A 117 -22.29 12.90 30.43
C LYS A 117 -22.70 13.49 29.10
N THR A 118 -22.55 14.80 28.93
CA THR A 118 -22.68 15.45 27.63
C THR A 118 -21.38 15.31 26.85
N VAL A 119 -21.49 14.79 25.64
CA VAL A 119 -20.39 14.52 24.74
C VAL A 119 -20.59 15.33 23.48
N LEU A 120 -19.59 16.13 23.12
CA LEU A 120 -19.57 16.91 21.90
C LEU A 120 -19.26 15.97 20.73
N THR A 121 -20.23 15.87 19.83
CA THR A 121 -20.14 15.10 18.57
C THR A 121 -20.31 16.04 17.40
N ASP A 122 -20.03 15.56 16.18
CA ASP A 122 -20.15 16.37 14.96
C ASP A 122 -21.60 16.74 14.62
N VAL A 123 -22.60 16.04 15.20
CA VAL A 123 -24.04 16.36 15.10
C VAL A 123 -24.54 17.24 16.26
N GLY A 124 -23.63 17.75 17.09
CA GLY A 124 -23.91 18.58 18.26
C GLY A 124 -23.67 17.87 19.60
N PRO A 125 -23.97 18.54 20.72
CA PRO A 125 -23.87 17.95 22.05
C PRO A 125 -24.90 16.81 22.20
N VAL A 126 -24.43 15.63 22.59
CA VAL A 126 -25.27 14.46 22.88
C VAL A 126 -25.10 14.07 24.34
N GLU A 127 -26.21 14.00 25.07
CA GLU A 127 -26.21 13.53 26.45
C GLU A 127 -26.32 12.00 26.50
N VAL A 128 -25.30 11.33 27.04
CA VAL A 128 -25.24 9.87 27.18
C VAL A 128 -25.17 9.45 28.65
N LYS A 129 -25.77 8.29 28.96
CA LYS A 129 -25.65 7.61 30.25
C LYS A 129 -24.50 6.62 30.21
N VAL A 130 -23.43 6.91 30.93
CA VAL A 130 -22.25 6.05 31.05
C VAL A 130 -22.43 5.11 32.26
N PRO A 131 -22.46 3.78 32.08
CA PRO A 131 -22.65 2.85 33.18
C PRO A 131 -21.45 2.84 34.13
N ARG A 132 -21.67 2.43 35.37
CA ARG A 132 -20.66 2.39 36.44
C ARG A 132 -20.73 1.09 37.20
N ASP A 133 -19.61 0.70 37.77
CA ASP A 133 -19.50 -0.41 38.70
C ASP A 133 -19.34 0.09 40.14
N VAL A 134 -19.58 -0.79 41.13
CA VAL A 134 -19.46 -0.47 42.57
C VAL A 134 -18.00 -0.26 42.96
N ALA A 135 -17.09 -1.08 42.43
CA ALA A 135 -15.66 -1.02 42.74
C ALA A 135 -14.94 0.17 42.05
N GLY A 136 -15.60 0.83 41.09
CA GLY A 136 -15.04 1.95 40.35
C GLY A 136 -13.91 1.58 39.37
N THR A 137 -13.72 0.28 39.11
CA THR A 137 -12.64 -0.26 38.28
C THR A 137 -12.99 -0.25 36.78
N PHE A 138 -14.25 0.00 36.41
CA PHE A 138 -14.66 0.08 35.01
C PHE A 138 -14.02 1.28 34.30
N GLU A 139 -13.26 1.04 33.23
CA GLU A 139 -12.64 2.06 32.39
C GLU A 139 -13.15 1.98 30.94
N PRO A 140 -14.21 2.75 30.59
CA PRO A 140 -14.82 2.68 29.26
C PRO A 140 -13.84 3.15 28.18
N GLN A 141 -13.81 2.44 27.05
CA GLN A 141 -12.88 2.71 25.94
C GLN A 141 -13.50 3.63 24.89
N ILE A 142 -14.79 3.44 24.57
CA ILE A 142 -15.53 4.25 23.58
C ILE A 142 -15.71 5.69 24.06
N VAL A 143 -16.06 5.89 25.34
CA VAL A 143 -16.25 7.22 25.94
C VAL A 143 -15.41 7.32 27.23
N ARG A 144 -14.10 7.54 27.11
CA ARG A 144 -13.16 7.52 28.25
C ARG A 144 -13.59 8.45 29.38
N LYS A 145 -13.21 8.11 30.62
CA LYS A 145 -13.45 8.97 31.80
C LYS A 145 -12.94 10.39 31.51
N ARG A 146 -13.77 11.40 31.80
CA ARG A 146 -13.50 12.84 31.58
C ARG A 146 -13.41 13.31 30.12
N GLN A 147 -13.42 12.42 29.12
CA GLN A 147 -13.41 12.78 27.69
C GLN A 147 -14.73 13.40 27.22
N ARG A 148 -14.79 14.71 26.99
CA ARG A 148 -16.03 15.41 26.57
C ARG A 148 -16.21 15.55 25.05
N ARG A 149 -15.20 15.22 24.25
CA ARG A 149 -15.25 15.30 22.79
C ARG A 149 -14.97 13.93 22.20
N LEU A 150 -15.86 13.43 21.35
CA LEU A 150 -15.61 12.22 20.57
C LEU A 150 -14.92 12.63 19.27
N THR A 151 -13.59 12.67 19.33
CA THR A 151 -12.74 12.73 18.14
C THR A 151 -12.44 11.28 17.72
N GLY A 152 -12.79 10.90 16.49
CA GLY A 152 -12.55 9.54 16.01
C GLY A 152 -13.22 9.21 14.67
N VAL A 153 -14.30 9.92 14.31
CA VAL A 153 -14.90 9.80 12.97
C VAL A 153 -13.90 10.22 11.91
N GLU A 154 -13.16 11.31 12.13
CA GLU A 154 -12.12 11.75 11.19
C GLU A 154 -11.02 10.69 11.01
N GLU A 155 -10.44 10.18 12.09
CA GLU A 155 -9.42 9.13 12.04
C GLU A 155 -9.94 7.84 11.37
N MET A 156 -11.19 7.48 11.63
CA MET A 156 -11.85 6.34 11.00
C MET A 156 -12.04 6.56 9.51
N VAL A 157 -12.52 7.74 9.10
CA VAL A 157 -12.68 8.14 7.70
C VAL A 157 -11.33 8.09 6.98
N LEU A 158 -10.26 8.59 7.62
CA LEU A 158 -8.90 8.52 7.08
C LEU A 158 -8.43 7.06 6.96
N SER A 159 -8.63 6.23 7.98
CA SER A 159 -8.29 4.81 7.97
C SER A 159 -9.02 4.03 6.88
N LEU A 160 -10.33 4.24 6.71
CA LEU A 160 -11.13 3.60 5.67
C LEU A 160 -10.73 4.08 4.27
N SER A 161 -10.48 5.39 4.11
CA SER A 161 -9.98 5.97 2.86
C SER A 161 -8.63 5.38 2.45
N ALA A 162 -7.73 5.23 3.43
CA ALA A 162 -6.40 4.66 3.29
C ALA A 162 -6.42 3.15 3.00
N LYS A 163 -7.43 2.42 3.51
CA LYS A 163 -7.71 1.02 3.13
C LYS A 163 -8.27 0.87 1.72
N GLY A 164 -8.59 1.99 1.06
CA GLY A 164 -8.97 2.04 -0.34
C GLY A 164 -10.47 2.15 -0.59
N LEU A 165 -11.29 2.36 0.44
CA LEU A 165 -12.72 2.58 0.27
C LEU A 165 -12.98 3.93 -0.43
N THR A 166 -13.99 3.95 -1.29
CA THR A 166 -14.50 5.16 -1.93
C THR A 166 -15.30 6.00 -0.94
N HIS A 167 -15.46 7.30 -1.21
CA HIS A 167 -16.25 8.16 -0.32
C HIS A 167 -17.68 7.63 -0.14
N GLY A 168 -18.29 7.06 -1.20
CA GLY A 168 -19.62 6.46 -1.11
C GLY A 168 -19.69 5.23 -0.20
N GLU A 169 -18.69 4.33 -0.28
CA GLU A 169 -18.60 3.18 0.61
C GLU A 169 -18.37 3.60 2.06
N ILE A 170 -17.57 4.64 2.29
CA ILE A 170 -17.36 5.19 3.64
C ILE A 170 -18.66 5.77 4.20
N CYS A 171 -19.41 6.56 3.40
CA CYS A 171 -20.72 7.07 3.81
C CYS A 171 -21.67 5.92 4.16
N ALA A 172 -21.74 4.88 3.32
CA ALA A 172 -22.59 3.71 3.55
C ALA A 172 -22.17 2.95 4.82
N HIS A 173 -20.87 2.74 5.03
CA HIS A 173 -20.35 2.07 6.21
C HIS A 173 -20.63 2.84 7.50
N LEU A 174 -20.48 4.18 7.48
CA LEU A 174 -20.80 5.03 8.62
C LEU A 174 -22.31 5.02 8.93
N ALA A 175 -23.17 4.97 7.92
CA ALA A 175 -24.60 4.85 8.09
C ALA A 175 -25.01 3.46 8.64
N GLU A 176 -24.42 2.39 8.11
CA GLU A 176 -24.76 1.00 8.48
C GLU A 176 -24.27 0.64 9.90
N VAL A 177 -23.02 0.95 10.22
CA VAL A 177 -22.40 0.53 11.49
C VAL A 177 -22.68 1.52 12.61
N TYR A 178 -22.73 2.81 12.30
CA TYR A 178 -22.81 3.88 13.31
C TYR A 178 -24.11 4.70 13.25
N GLY A 179 -24.99 4.44 12.27
CA GLY A 179 -26.22 5.23 12.08
C GLY A 179 -25.94 6.69 11.68
N ALA A 180 -24.72 7.00 11.23
CA ALA A 180 -24.28 8.35 10.94
C ALA A 180 -24.37 8.67 9.44
N GLU A 181 -25.27 9.59 9.07
CA GLU A 181 -25.34 10.11 7.71
C GLU A 181 -24.26 11.18 7.48
N VAL A 182 -23.15 10.77 6.87
CA VAL A 182 -22.05 11.67 6.50
C VAL A 182 -22.06 11.91 5.00
N SER A 183 -22.01 13.16 4.57
CA SER A 183 -21.99 13.51 3.15
C SER A 183 -20.62 13.21 2.51
N LYS A 184 -20.59 12.93 1.20
CA LYS A 184 -19.33 12.76 0.44
C LYS A 184 -18.43 14.01 0.51
N GLN A 185 -19.03 15.19 0.63
CA GLN A 185 -18.30 16.46 0.77
C GLN A 185 -17.58 16.50 2.11
N THR A 186 -18.24 16.10 3.19
CA THR A 186 -17.64 16.00 4.52
C THR A 186 -16.46 15.03 4.52
N ILE A 187 -16.60 13.86 3.88
CA ILE A 187 -15.49 12.92 3.71
C ILE A 187 -14.32 13.57 2.95
N SER A 188 -14.60 14.32 1.88
CA SER A 188 -13.55 15.05 1.15
C SER A 188 -12.81 16.01 2.07
N THR A 189 -13.53 16.88 2.78
CA THR A 189 -12.94 17.87 3.70
C THR A 189 -12.08 17.21 4.78
N ILE A 190 -12.52 16.08 5.34
CA ILE A 190 -11.74 15.31 6.32
C ILE A 190 -10.45 14.80 5.67
N THR A 191 -10.54 14.20 4.48
CA THR A 191 -9.35 13.70 3.77
C THR A 191 -8.41 14.81 3.31
N ASP A 192 -8.90 16.03 3.08
CA ASP A 192 -8.07 17.16 2.67
C ASP A 192 -7.12 17.61 3.80
N LYS A 193 -7.45 17.34 5.07
CA LYS A 193 -6.52 17.57 6.20
C LYS A 193 -5.22 16.74 6.10
N VAL A 194 -5.22 15.69 5.30
CA VAL A 194 -4.04 14.83 5.09
C VAL A 194 -3.01 15.51 4.18
N MET A 195 -3.40 16.55 3.44
CA MET A 195 -2.53 17.23 2.47
C MET A 195 -1.33 17.91 3.14
N ASP A 196 -1.53 18.55 4.30
CA ASP A 196 -0.44 19.17 5.04
C ASP A 196 0.55 18.11 5.53
N GLY A 197 0.04 16.98 6.05
CA GLY A 197 0.86 15.85 6.44
C GLY A 197 1.59 15.20 5.26
N MET A 198 0.99 15.17 4.07
CA MET A 198 1.66 14.72 2.84
C MET A 198 2.81 15.65 2.47
N ALA A 199 2.60 16.97 2.54
CA ALA A 199 3.64 17.95 2.25
C ALA A 199 4.80 17.87 3.25
N GLU A 200 4.50 17.73 4.55
CA GLU A 200 5.51 17.52 5.59
C GLU A 200 6.28 16.21 5.36
N TRP A 201 5.57 15.11 5.11
CA TRP A 201 6.17 13.81 4.81
C TRP A 201 7.06 13.86 3.56
N GLN A 202 6.64 14.57 2.51
CA GLN A 202 7.39 14.69 1.27
C GLN A 202 8.64 15.57 1.44
N ASN A 203 8.64 16.54 2.36
CA ASN A 203 9.79 17.41 2.62
C ASN A 203 10.66 16.95 3.80
N ARG A 204 10.33 15.84 4.45
CA ARG A 204 11.07 15.36 5.62
C ARG A 204 12.55 15.09 5.28
N PRO A 205 13.48 15.29 6.25
CA PRO A 205 14.87 14.88 6.11
C PRO A 205 15.00 13.39 5.82
N VAL A 206 15.99 13.01 5.01
CA VAL A 206 16.29 11.61 4.65
C VAL A 206 17.71 11.24 5.06
N ASP A 207 18.02 9.94 5.09
CA ASP A 207 19.37 9.48 5.46
C ASP A 207 20.40 9.95 4.42
N ARG A 208 21.64 10.14 4.88
CA ARG A 208 22.73 10.62 4.02
C ARG A 208 23.09 9.65 2.91
N VAL A 209 22.97 8.35 3.17
CA VAL A 209 23.39 7.30 2.24
C VAL A 209 22.34 6.20 2.18
N TYR A 210 21.96 5.80 0.96
CA TYR A 210 21.13 4.63 0.73
C TYR A 210 21.85 3.63 -0.20
N PRO A 211 22.02 2.36 0.23
CA PRO A 211 22.58 1.31 -0.64
C PRO A 211 21.86 1.15 -1.98
N VAL A 212 20.53 1.13 -1.97
CA VAL A 212 19.74 0.90 -3.18
C VAL A 212 18.53 1.83 -3.21
N LEU A 213 18.35 2.54 -4.32
CA LEU A 213 17.11 3.24 -4.69
C LEU A 213 16.37 2.46 -5.78
N PHE A 214 15.06 2.40 -5.67
CA PHE A 214 14.15 1.85 -6.66
C PHE A 214 13.22 2.97 -7.13
N VAL A 215 13.12 3.14 -8.45
CA VAL A 215 12.20 4.08 -9.09
C VAL A 215 11.23 3.29 -9.95
N ASP A 216 9.94 3.43 -9.68
CA ASP A 216 8.88 2.77 -10.44
C ASP A 216 7.71 3.74 -10.66
N ALA A 217 6.88 3.44 -11.65
CA ALA A 217 5.75 4.26 -12.05
C ALA A 217 4.45 3.47 -11.99
N ILE A 218 3.40 4.11 -11.49
CA ILE A 218 2.04 3.59 -11.55
C ILE A 218 1.20 4.53 -12.40
N ASN A 219 0.69 4.02 -13.51
CA ASN A 219 -0.24 4.77 -14.34
C ASN A 219 -1.61 4.87 -13.66
N VAL A 220 -2.07 6.09 -13.47
CA VAL A 220 -3.35 6.45 -12.86
C VAL A 220 -4.17 7.26 -13.85
N LYS A 221 -5.49 7.03 -13.90
CA LYS A 221 -6.40 7.81 -14.74
C LYS A 221 -6.72 9.14 -14.05
N ILE A 222 -6.26 10.23 -14.61
CA ILE A 222 -6.45 11.58 -14.08
C ILE A 222 -7.20 12.41 -15.12
N ARG A 223 -8.21 13.15 -14.68
CA ARG A 223 -8.96 14.10 -15.52
C ARG A 223 -8.25 15.45 -15.46
N ASP A 224 -7.89 15.95 -16.63
CA ASP A 224 -7.39 17.31 -16.83
C ASP A 224 -7.91 17.79 -18.19
N GLY A 225 -9.14 18.33 -18.17
CA GLY A 225 -10.00 18.40 -19.35
C GLY A 225 -10.53 17.01 -19.78
N GLN A 226 -9.64 16.15 -20.27
CA GLN A 226 -9.90 14.77 -20.66
C GLN A 226 -9.30 13.76 -19.67
N VAL A 227 -9.86 12.55 -19.61
CA VAL A 227 -9.32 11.47 -18.78
C VAL A 227 -8.16 10.81 -19.50
N ALA A 228 -6.95 10.96 -18.98
CA ALA A 228 -5.74 10.36 -19.52
C ALA A 228 -5.01 9.50 -18.47
N ASN A 229 -4.20 8.55 -18.92
CA ASN A 229 -3.29 7.83 -18.03
C ASN A 229 -2.06 8.71 -17.78
N ARG A 230 -1.81 9.05 -16.52
CA ARG A 230 -0.62 9.78 -16.07
C ARG A 230 0.21 8.92 -15.11
N PRO A 231 1.54 8.90 -15.23
CA PRO A 231 2.39 8.17 -14.29
C PRO A 231 2.45 8.90 -12.94
N ILE A 232 2.37 8.14 -11.86
CA ILE A 232 2.83 8.57 -10.54
C ILE A 232 4.09 7.77 -10.24
N TYR A 233 5.21 8.47 -10.15
CA TYR A 233 6.50 7.91 -9.81
C TYR A 233 6.62 7.75 -8.30
N VAL A 234 7.14 6.60 -7.88
CA VAL A 234 7.40 6.28 -6.48
C VAL A 234 8.89 6.00 -6.36
N VAL A 235 9.58 6.74 -5.50
CA VAL A 235 10.98 6.48 -5.15
C VAL A 235 11.02 5.81 -3.79
N MET A 236 11.55 4.59 -3.75
CA MET A 236 11.70 3.80 -2.53
C MET A 236 13.16 3.36 -2.40
N ALA A 237 13.73 3.49 -1.21
CA ALA A 237 15.09 3.11 -0.92
C ALA A 237 15.17 1.98 0.12
N VAL A 238 16.34 1.36 0.20
CA VAL A 238 16.74 0.47 1.29
C VAL A 238 17.78 1.20 2.13
N THR A 239 17.53 1.38 3.42
CA THR A 239 18.46 2.04 4.36
C THR A 239 19.69 1.17 4.63
N VAL A 240 20.73 1.76 5.21
CA VAL A 240 21.93 1.02 5.67
C VAL A 240 21.60 -0.04 6.72
N ASP A 241 20.52 0.12 7.46
CA ASP A 241 20.02 -0.87 8.44
C ASP A 241 19.10 -1.94 7.81
N GLY A 242 18.81 -1.83 6.51
CA GLY A 242 17.95 -2.75 5.80
C GLY A 242 16.48 -2.53 6.11
N HIS A 243 16.05 -1.28 6.28
CA HIS A 243 14.64 -0.91 6.26
C HIS A 243 14.25 -0.43 4.87
N ARG A 244 13.02 -0.73 4.43
CA ARG A 244 12.46 -0.06 3.25
C ARG A 244 12.01 1.32 3.68
N ASP A 245 12.38 2.34 2.93
CA ASP A 245 12.01 3.74 3.15
C ASP A 245 11.42 4.32 1.87
N ILE A 246 10.19 4.83 1.91
CA ILE A 246 9.59 5.50 0.74
C ILE A 246 9.97 6.97 0.81
N LEU A 247 10.76 7.42 -0.15
CA LEU A 247 11.34 8.76 -0.12
C LEU A 247 10.36 9.81 -0.64
N GLY A 248 9.48 9.45 -1.58
CA GLY A 248 8.46 10.37 -2.08
C GLY A 248 7.62 9.80 -3.20
N ILE A 249 6.64 10.61 -3.62
CA ILE A 249 5.79 10.37 -4.79
C ILE A 249 5.71 11.64 -5.64
N TRP A 250 5.80 11.48 -6.96
CA TRP A 250 5.73 12.60 -7.89
C TRP A 250 4.79 12.25 -9.04
N ALA A 251 3.90 13.18 -9.38
CA ALA A 251 3.10 13.04 -10.59
C ALA A 251 3.94 13.44 -11.80
N GLY A 252 3.74 12.73 -12.92
CA GLY A 252 4.29 13.08 -14.21
C GLY A 252 3.19 13.26 -15.26
N GLU A 253 3.57 13.89 -16.37
CA GLU A 253 2.72 14.14 -17.52
C GLU A 253 2.80 13.00 -18.55
N GLY A 254 3.85 12.18 -18.48
CA GLY A 254 4.04 11.01 -19.35
C GLY A 254 4.94 11.35 -20.54
N GLY A 255 6.23 11.09 -20.37
CA GLY A 255 7.27 11.53 -21.30
C GLY A 255 8.39 12.33 -20.62
N GLU A 256 8.56 12.15 -19.31
CA GLU A 256 9.55 12.87 -18.53
C GLU A 256 10.95 12.72 -19.13
N GLY A 257 11.61 13.86 -19.30
CA GLY A 257 13.01 13.93 -19.73
C GLY A 257 13.95 14.22 -18.55
N ALA A 258 15.23 14.43 -18.86
CA ALA A 258 16.27 14.61 -17.85
C ALA A 258 15.99 15.76 -16.86
N LYS A 259 15.33 16.84 -17.30
CA LYS A 259 15.00 17.99 -16.44
C LYS A 259 14.06 17.62 -15.28
N TYR A 260 13.07 16.77 -15.53
CA TYR A 260 12.14 16.32 -14.50
C TYR A 260 12.85 15.46 -13.46
N TRP A 261 13.64 14.49 -13.91
CA TRP A 261 14.42 13.62 -13.03
C TRP A 261 15.47 14.38 -12.23
N LEU A 262 16.12 15.38 -12.85
CA LEU A 262 17.06 16.25 -12.17
C LEU A 262 16.37 17.03 -11.04
N HIS A 263 15.14 17.51 -11.25
CA HIS A 263 14.36 18.15 -10.20
C HIS A 263 14.07 17.19 -9.04
N VAL A 264 13.54 15.99 -9.33
CA VAL A 264 13.23 14.96 -8.31
C VAL A 264 14.47 14.58 -7.48
N PHE A 265 15.61 14.32 -8.13
CA PHE A 265 16.83 13.93 -7.41
C PHE A 265 17.49 15.10 -6.68
N THR A 266 17.37 16.33 -7.19
CA THR A 266 17.83 17.53 -6.48
C THR A 266 17.00 17.78 -5.22
N GLU A 267 15.68 17.54 -5.26
CA GLU A 267 14.82 17.60 -4.07
C GLU A 267 15.29 16.61 -3.00
N LEU A 268 15.55 15.35 -3.39
CA LEU A 268 16.08 14.34 -2.46
C LEU A 268 17.45 14.73 -1.89
N LYS A 269 18.33 15.30 -2.72
CA LYS A 269 19.64 15.80 -2.28
C LYS A 269 19.50 16.94 -1.25
N ASN A 270 18.59 17.88 -1.49
CA ASN A 270 18.30 18.99 -0.57
C ASN A 270 17.71 18.51 0.76
N ARG A 271 17.01 17.37 0.77
CA ARG A 271 16.49 16.70 1.97
C ARG A 271 17.56 15.95 2.77
N GLY A 272 18.80 15.89 2.29
CA GLY A 272 19.94 15.31 3.00
C GLY A 272 20.59 14.10 2.32
N LEU A 273 20.05 13.60 1.20
CA LEU A 273 20.62 12.45 0.48
C LEU A 273 21.91 12.83 -0.24
N GLN A 274 23.04 12.36 0.26
CA GLN A 274 24.36 12.66 -0.27
C GLN A 274 24.88 11.61 -1.23
N ASP A 275 24.59 10.33 -0.98
CA ASP A 275 25.12 9.26 -1.81
C ASP A 275 24.15 8.08 -2.00
N VAL A 276 24.18 7.52 -3.21
CA VAL A 276 23.43 6.34 -3.61
C VAL A 276 24.39 5.38 -4.29
N LEU A 277 24.43 4.12 -3.84
CA LEU A 277 25.35 3.16 -4.47
C LEU A 277 24.77 2.65 -5.79
N MET A 278 23.50 2.24 -5.75
CA MET A 278 22.80 1.70 -6.90
C MET A 278 21.39 2.27 -7.02
N LEU A 279 21.00 2.61 -8.25
CA LEU A 279 19.63 3.01 -8.58
C LEU A 279 19.05 2.03 -9.60
N VAL A 280 17.89 1.47 -9.29
CA VAL A 280 17.19 0.47 -10.08
C VAL A 280 15.92 1.07 -10.66
N CYS A 281 15.79 1.10 -11.99
CA CYS A 281 14.64 1.70 -12.68
C CYS A 281 14.22 0.92 -13.94
N ASP A 282 13.03 1.21 -14.49
CA ASP A 282 12.51 0.64 -15.75
C ASP A 282 12.91 1.49 -16.97
N GLY A 283 14.22 1.57 -17.28
CA GLY A 283 14.74 2.18 -18.52
C GLY A 283 14.17 3.57 -18.85
N LEU A 284 13.95 4.41 -17.82
CA LEU A 284 13.28 5.71 -17.97
C LEU A 284 14.21 6.69 -18.67
N LYS A 285 13.76 7.29 -19.77
CA LYS A 285 14.53 8.26 -20.55
C LYS A 285 14.93 9.47 -19.68
N GLY A 286 16.16 9.95 -19.82
CA GLY A 286 16.64 11.12 -19.09
C GLY A 286 16.98 10.85 -17.62
N LEU A 287 16.60 9.69 -17.07
CA LEU A 287 16.87 9.35 -15.68
C LEU A 287 18.38 9.09 -15.46
N PRO A 288 19.07 8.25 -16.26
CA PRO A 288 20.50 8.02 -16.07
C PRO A 288 21.33 9.31 -16.09
N GLU A 289 21.05 10.22 -17.03
CA GLU A 289 21.74 11.51 -17.17
C GLU A 289 21.53 12.41 -15.93
N ALA A 290 20.31 12.40 -15.38
CA ALA A 290 20.02 13.11 -14.14
C ALA A 290 20.75 12.51 -12.93
N VAL A 291 20.84 11.17 -12.86
CA VAL A 291 21.59 10.49 -11.79
C VAL A 291 23.07 10.82 -11.86
N GLU A 292 23.67 10.74 -13.06
CA GLU A 292 25.08 11.07 -13.26
C GLU A 292 25.39 12.52 -12.85
N THR A 293 24.45 13.43 -13.07
CA THR A 293 24.57 14.84 -12.64
C THR A 293 24.51 15.00 -11.12
N VAL A 294 23.58 14.32 -10.44
CA VAL A 294 23.32 14.52 -9.00
C VAL A 294 24.28 13.70 -8.12
N TRP A 295 24.52 12.45 -8.51
CA TRP A 295 25.34 11.45 -7.82
C TRP A 295 26.21 10.65 -8.82
N PRO A 296 27.34 11.21 -9.30
CA PRO A 296 28.16 10.65 -10.38
C PRO A 296 28.72 9.23 -10.12
N ARG A 297 28.82 8.83 -8.86
CA ARG A 297 29.32 7.51 -8.45
C ARG A 297 28.23 6.44 -8.39
N THR A 298 26.97 6.79 -8.66
CA THR A 298 25.84 5.86 -8.60
C THR A 298 25.84 4.95 -9.81
N ILE A 299 25.63 3.66 -9.59
CA ILE A 299 25.46 2.70 -10.67
C ILE A 299 23.97 2.60 -11.01
N VAL A 300 23.60 3.01 -12.22
CA VAL A 300 22.24 2.89 -12.72
C VAL A 300 22.05 1.50 -13.31
N GLN A 301 21.00 0.81 -12.88
CA GLN A 301 20.71 -0.56 -13.23
C GLN A 301 19.29 -0.67 -13.80
N THR A 302 19.16 -1.27 -14.98
CA THR A 302 17.85 -1.63 -15.51
C THR A 302 17.24 -2.77 -14.70
N CYS A 303 16.01 -2.58 -14.24
CA CYS A 303 15.33 -3.56 -13.42
C CYS A 303 15.01 -4.84 -14.20
N VAL A 304 15.65 -5.95 -13.83
CA VAL A 304 15.44 -7.29 -14.45
C VAL A 304 13.96 -7.67 -14.51
N VAL A 305 13.21 -7.34 -13.46
CA VAL A 305 11.77 -7.63 -13.36
C VAL A 305 11.00 -6.88 -14.43
N HIS A 306 11.31 -5.61 -14.64
CA HIS A 306 10.66 -4.80 -15.67
C HIS A 306 11.07 -5.26 -17.07
N LEU A 307 12.35 -5.58 -17.28
CA LEU A 307 12.85 -6.12 -18.55
C LEU A 307 12.14 -7.44 -18.93
N LEU A 308 11.97 -8.36 -17.99
CA LEU A 308 11.18 -9.58 -18.17
C LEU A 308 9.70 -9.28 -18.50
N ARG A 309 9.07 -8.35 -17.76
CA ARG A 309 7.67 -7.98 -18.02
C ARG A 309 7.50 -7.33 -19.40
N ASN A 310 8.44 -6.49 -19.81
CA ASN A 310 8.43 -5.84 -21.12
C ASN A 310 8.59 -6.88 -22.23
N SER A 311 9.39 -7.92 -22.00
CA SER A 311 9.51 -9.07 -22.91
C SER A 311 8.16 -9.76 -23.16
N PHE A 312 7.34 -9.94 -22.11
CA PHE A 312 6.03 -10.60 -22.26
C PHE A 312 4.99 -9.80 -23.06
N ARG A 313 5.21 -8.50 -23.27
CA ARG A 313 4.32 -7.68 -24.13
C ARG A 313 4.38 -8.10 -25.60
N TYR A 314 5.51 -8.67 -26.02
CA TYR A 314 5.75 -9.14 -27.39
C TYR A 314 5.49 -10.64 -27.57
N ALA A 315 5.32 -11.37 -26.46
CA ALA A 315 5.15 -12.81 -26.45
C ALA A 315 3.67 -13.23 -26.36
N ALA A 316 3.32 -14.33 -27.03
CA ALA A 316 2.02 -14.95 -26.84
C ALA A 316 1.90 -15.54 -25.43
N ARG A 317 0.71 -15.43 -24.82
CA ARG A 317 0.42 -15.86 -23.44
C ARG A 317 0.88 -17.31 -23.13
N GLN A 318 0.73 -18.20 -24.10
CA GLN A 318 1.08 -19.63 -24.00
C GLN A 318 2.60 -19.90 -23.87
N ASP A 319 3.43 -18.94 -24.30
CA ASP A 319 4.88 -19.08 -24.33
C ASP A 319 5.57 -18.34 -23.18
N TRP A 320 4.82 -17.59 -22.35
CA TRP A 320 5.37 -16.80 -21.25
C TRP A 320 6.20 -17.64 -20.27
N ASP A 321 5.70 -18.80 -19.83
CA ASP A 321 6.41 -19.65 -18.88
C ASP A 321 7.70 -20.21 -19.48
N LYS A 322 7.69 -20.52 -20.79
CA LYS A 322 8.87 -21.04 -21.49
C LYS A 322 9.93 -19.95 -21.69
N ILE A 323 9.51 -18.75 -22.12
CA ILE A 323 10.38 -17.58 -22.25
C ILE A 323 10.99 -17.20 -20.90
N ALA A 324 10.18 -17.16 -19.84
CA ALA A 324 10.66 -16.83 -18.52
C ALA A 324 11.69 -17.84 -18.01
N LYS A 325 11.50 -19.14 -18.30
CA LYS A 325 12.47 -20.18 -17.99
C LYS A 325 13.75 -20.03 -18.81
N ALA A 326 13.65 -19.65 -20.08
CA ALA A 326 14.79 -19.47 -20.98
C ALA A 326 15.61 -18.20 -20.67
N LEU A 327 14.96 -17.13 -20.22
CA LEU A 327 15.63 -15.89 -19.80
C LEU A 327 16.21 -15.96 -18.38
N LYS A 328 15.78 -16.93 -17.57
CA LYS A 328 16.27 -17.08 -16.19
C LYS A 328 17.79 -17.26 -16.10
N PRO A 329 18.41 -18.18 -16.85
CA PRO A 329 19.86 -18.34 -16.88
C PRO A 329 20.62 -17.04 -17.18
N VAL A 330 20.07 -16.13 -17.99
CA VAL A 330 20.72 -14.86 -18.37
C VAL A 330 21.02 -13.99 -17.15
N TYR A 331 20.02 -13.70 -16.32
CA TYR A 331 20.20 -12.84 -15.13
C TYR A 331 20.66 -13.58 -13.87
N THR A 332 20.78 -14.92 -13.93
CA THR A 332 21.37 -15.72 -12.85
C THR A 332 22.78 -16.21 -13.17
N ALA A 333 23.34 -15.81 -14.31
CA ALA A 333 24.68 -16.16 -14.73
C ALA A 333 25.74 -15.63 -13.74
N PRO A 334 26.90 -16.30 -13.60
CA PRO A 334 27.95 -15.86 -12.68
C PRO A 334 28.59 -14.53 -13.09
N ASN A 335 28.75 -14.30 -14.39
CA ASN A 335 29.41 -13.13 -15.00
C ASN A 335 28.73 -12.74 -16.33
N GLU A 336 29.21 -11.67 -16.95
CA GLU A 336 28.71 -11.13 -18.21
C GLU A 336 28.85 -12.13 -19.38
N ASP A 337 30.02 -12.74 -19.55
CA ASP A 337 30.28 -13.67 -20.65
C ASP A 337 29.30 -14.85 -20.63
N ALA A 338 29.10 -15.45 -19.45
CA ALA A 338 28.13 -16.52 -19.28
C ALA A 338 26.69 -16.02 -19.50
N ALA A 339 26.35 -14.78 -19.13
CA ALA A 339 25.03 -14.22 -19.41
C ALA A 339 24.81 -14.05 -20.91
N MET A 340 25.83 -13.59 -21.65
CA MET A 340 25.80 -13.42 -23.09
C MET A 340 25.60 -14.77 -23.79
N GLU A 341 26.32 -15.81 -23.38
CA GLU A 341 26.11 -17.18 -23.90
C GLU A 341 24.65 -17.64 -23.71
N ARG A 342 24.08 -17.44 -22.51
CA ARG A 342 22.66 -17.77 -22.26
C ARG A 342 21.70 -16.92 -23.07
N PHE A 343 22.05 -15.69 -23.37
CA PHE A 343 21.25 -14.81 -24.20
C PHE A 343 21.28 -15.23 -25.68
N LEU A 344 22.44 -15.68 -26.18
CA LEU A 344 22.57 -16.27 -27.52
C LEU A 344 21.76 -17.57 -27.64
N GLU A 345 21.79 -18.45 -26.64
CA GLU A 345 20.91 -19.64 -26.58
C GLU A 345 19.42 -19.25 -26.66
N PHE A 346 19.03 -18.17 -25.98
CA PHE A 346 17.67 -17.64 -26.05
C PHE A 346 17.34 -17.09 -27.44
N GLN A 347 18.25 -16.34 -28.06
CA GLN A 347 18.09 -15.78 -29.39
C GLN A 347 17.96 -16.87 -30.45
N GLU A 348 18.70 -17.96 -30.36
CA GLU A 348 18.56 -19.10 -31.27
C GLU A 348 17.18 -19.75 -31.14
N ALA A 349 16.73 -20.00 -29.91
CA ALA A 349 15.47 -20.68 -29.65
C ALA A 349 14.22 -19.81 -29.94
N TRP A 350 14.29 -18.50 -29.68
CA TRP A 350 13.12 -17.61 -29.70
C TRP A 350 13.24 -16.42 -30.65
N GLY A 351 14.43 -16.08 -31.14
CA GLY A 351 14.68 -14.87 -31.92
C GLY A 351 13.91 -14.81 -33.24
N THR A 352 13.70 -15.96 -33.90
CA THR A 352 12.88 -16.02 -35.13
C THR A 352 11.40 -15.73 -34.84
N LYS A 353 10.89 -16.23 -33.70
CA LYS A 353 9.47 -16.08 -33.33
C LYS A 353 9.18 -14.73 -32.70
N TYR A 354 10.11 -14.22 -31.88
CA TYR A 354 9.97 -13.00 -31.09
C TYR A 354 11.21 -12.09 -31.22
N PRO A 355 11.53 -11.60 -32.43
CA PRO A 355 12.74 -10.79 -32.65
C PRO A 355 12.73 -9.47 -31.86
N ALA A 356 11.54 -8.94 -31.53
CA ALA A 356 11.40 -7.75 -30.70
C ALA A 356 11.88 -7.96 -29.26
N ILE A 357 11.84 -9.18 -28.73
CA ILE A 357 12.37 -9.48 -27.37
C ILE A 357 13.88 -9.44 -27.41
N VAL A 358 14.51 -9.98 -28.46
CA VAL A 358 15.96 -9.94 -28.62
C VAL A 358 16.45 -8.49 -28.65
N ARG A 359 15.87 -7.66 -29.52
CA ARG A 359 16.20 -6.23 -29.59
C ARG A 359 16.02 -5.51 -28.26
N LEU A 360 14.93 -5.77 -27.54
CA LEU A 360 14.69 -5.18 -26.22
C LEU A 360 15.82 -5.47 -25.22
N TRP A 361 16.37 -6.68 -25.24
CA TRP A 361 17.47 -7.07 -24.35
C TRP A 361 18.83 -6.56 -24.84
N GLU A 362 19.06 -6.54 -26.15
CA GLU A 362 20.26 -5.94 -26.76
C GLU A 362 20.34 -4.44 -26.42
N ASP A 363 19.25 -3.71 -26.63
CA ASP A 363 19.16 -2.27 -26.37
C ASP A 363 19.39 -1.94 -24.88
N ALA A 364 18.97 -2.84 -23.98
CA ALA A 364 19.09 -2.66 -22.53
C ALA A 364 20.35 -3.30 -21.94
N TRP A 365 21.21 -3.94 -22.75
CA TRP A 365 22.28 -4.82 -22.27
C TRP A 365 23.30 -4.06 -21.40
N ALA A 366 23.71 -2.86 -21.85
CA ALA A 366 24.70 -2.04 -21.17
C ALA A 366 24.24 -1.62 -19.76
N GLU A 367 22.96 -1.29 -19.58
CA GLU A 367 22.38 -0.95 -18.28
C GLU A 367 21.88 -2.20 -17.52
N PHE A 368 21.75 -3.34 -18.18
CA PHE A 368 21.33 -4.61 -17.58
C PHE A 368 22.51 -5.35 -16.94
N VAL A 369 23.68 -5.43 -17.56
CA VAL A 369 24.81 -6.23 -17.07
C VAL A 369 25.44 -5.78 -15.76
N PRO A 370 25.52 -4.49 -15.38
CA PRO A 370 26.33 -4.04 -14.25
C PRO A 370 26.10 -4.82 -12.96
N PHE A 371 24.86 -5.24 -12.67
CA PHE A 371 24.59 -6.02 -11.45
C PHE A 371 25.26 -7.41 -11.40
N LEU A 372 25.63 -7.99 -12.55
CA LEU A 372 26.33 -9.28 -12.65
C LEU A 372 27.78 -9.19 -12.16
N SER A 373 28.33 -8.01 -11.95
CA SER A 373 29.64 -7.83 -11.31
C SER A 373 29.59 -7.99 -9.79
N PHE A 374 28.41 -7.88 -9.16
CA PHE A 374 28.28 -7.88 -7.70
C PHE A 374 28.10 -9.29 -7.12
N ASP A 375 28.33 -9.40 -5.82
CA ASP A 375 28.04 -10.60 -5.05
C ASP A 375 26.55 -11.01 -5.13
N VAL A 376 26.28 -12.31 -5.06
CA VAL A 376 24.92 -12.87 -5.13
C VAL A 376 23.97 -12.28 -4.09
N GLU A 377 24.47 -11.88 -2.92
CA GLU A 377 23.69 -11.25 -1.87
C GLU A 377 23.18 -9.86 -2.29
N ILE A 378 24.00 -9.06 -3.00
CA ILE A 378 23.57 -7.79 -3.62
C ILE A 378 22.55 -8.07 -4.73
N ARG A 379 22.81 -9.06 -5.59
CA ARG A 379 21.88 -9.41 -6.68
C ARG A 379 20.51 -9.82 -6.16
N LYS A 380 20.44 -10.57 -5.05
CA LYS A 380 19.17 -10.95 -4.40
C LYS A 380 18.38 -9.73 -3.93
N VAL A 381 19.05 -8.64 -3.51
CA VAL A 381 18.38 -7.38 -3.14
C VAL A 381 17.73 -6.74 -4.34
N ILE A 382 18.52 -6.49 -5.38
CA ILE A 382 18.15 -5.73 -6.58
C ILE A 382 17.11 -6.49 -7.42
N CYS A 383 17.28 -7.80 -7.56
CA CYS A 383 16.36 -8.66 -8.30
C CYS A 383 15.13 -9.06 -7.48
N SER A 384 15.03 -8.66 -6.20
CA SER A 384 13.82 -8.96 -5.42
C SER A 384 12.66 -8.07 -5.88
N THR A 385 11.65 -8.71 -6.48
CA THR A 385 10.40 -8.05 -6.86
C THR A 385 9.63 -7.53 -5.64
N ASN A 386 9.78 -8.20 -4.49
CA ASN A 386 8.93 -8.02 -3.32
C ASN A 386 8.97 -6.62 -2.71
N ALA A 387 10.10 -5.92 -2.79
CA ALA A 387 10.26 -4.63 -2.12
C ALA A 387 9.29 -3.59 -2.68
N ILE A 388 9.30 -3.41 -4.01
CA ILE A 388 8.46 -2.39 -4.67
C ILE A 388 7.11 -2.96 -5.13
N GLU A 389 7.02 -4.25 -5.50
CA GLU A 389 5.74 -4.82 -5.95
C GLU A 389 4.67 -4.81 -4.86
N SER A 390 5.05 -5.05 -3.60
CA SER A 390 4.10 -5.05 -2.49
C SER A 390 3.49 -3.67 -2.25
N VAL A 391 4.29 -2.62 -2.40
CA VAL A 391 3.86 -1.21 -2.37
C VAL A 391 2.94 -0.93 -3.56
N ASN A 392 3.38 -1.25 -4.77
CA ASN A 392 2.63 -1.01 -5.99
C ASN A 392 1.29 -1.76 -6.02
N ALA A 393 1.23 -2.99 -5.52
CA ALA A 393 0.00 -3.77 -5.45
C ALA A 393 -1.05 -3.06 -4.60
N ARG A 394 -0.64 -2.43 -3.50
CA ARG A 394 -1.57 -1.71 -2.61
C ARG A 394 -2.01 -0.39 -3.20
N ILE A 395 -1.11 0.38 -3.81
CA ILE A 395 -1.47 1.59 -4.54
C ILE A 395 -2.46 1.24 -5.66
N ARG A 396 -2.18 0.20 -6.45
CA ARG A 396 -3.09 -0.27 -7.52
C ARG A 396 -4.46 -0.67 -6.99
N LYS A 397 -4.54 -1.32 -5.82
CA LYS A 397 -5.83 -1.65 -5.18
C LYS A 397 -6.64 -0.38 -4.89
N ALA A 398 -6.01 0.61 -4.25
CA ALA A 398 -6.67 1.86 -3.87
C ALA A 398 -7.07 2.72 -5.10
N VAL A 399 -6.22 2.77 -6.13
CA VAL A 399 -6.47 3.49 -7.39
C VAL A 399 -7.61 2.83 -8.19
N ARG A 400 -7.59 1.49 -8.34
CA ARG A 400 -8.61 0.77 -9.12
C ARG A 400 -10.02 0.92 -8.54
N ALA A 401 -10.15 0.94 -7.21
CA ALA A 401 -11.43 1.13 -6.54
C ALA A 401 -12.09 2.49 -6.91
N ARG A 402 -11.27 3.52 -7.21
CA ARG A 402 -11.76 4.87 -7.55
C ARG A 402 -11.98 5.09 -9.05
N GLY A 403 -11.38 4.27 -9.92
CA GLY A 403 -11.55 4.34 -11.37
C GLY A 403 -10.77 5.47 -12.05
N HIS A 404 -11.15 6.73 -11.81
CA HIS A 404 -10.42 7.93 -12.26
C HIS A 404 -10.46 9.04 -11.22
N PHE A 405 -9.48 9.94 -11.27
CA PHE A 405 -9.36 11.07 -10.35
C PHE A 405 -9.74 12.39 -11.03
N PRO A 406 -10.36 13.33 -10.29
CA PRO A 406 -10.78 14.62 -10.84
C PRO A 406 -9.62 15.57 -11.15
N ASN A 407 -8.48 15.39 -10.49
CA ASN A 407 -7.25 16.17 -10.68
C ASN A 407 -6.05 15.38 -10.11
N GLU A 408 -4.85 15.91 -10.33
CA GLU A 408 -3.59 15.33 -9.87
C GLU A 408 -3.50 15.24 -8.35
N THR A 409 -3.88 16.30 -7.64
CA THR A 409 -3.84 16.39 -6.18
C THR A 409 -4.66 15.26 -5.53
N ALA A 410 -5.84 14.95 -6.06
CA ALA A 410 -6.67 13.85 -5.58
C ALA A 410 -6.03 12.48 -5.81
N ALA A 411 -5.29 12.32 -6.91
CA ALA A 411 -4.55 11.09 -7.19
C ALA A 411 -3.39 10.92 -6.21
N LEU A 412 -2.55 11.95 -6.03
CA LEU A 412 -1.45 11.96 -5.07
C LEU A 412 -1.94 11.70 -3.64
N LYS A 413 -3.02 12.37 -3.20
CA LYS A 413 -3.66 12.14 -1.91
C LYS A 413 -4.05 10.68 -1.71
N CYS A 414 -4.64 10.05 -2.72
CA CYS A 414 -5.01 8.63 -2.65
C CYS A 414 -3.79 7.71 -2.56
N VAL A 415 -2.74 7.98 -3.35
CA VAL A 415 -1.49 7.21 -3.30
C VAL A 415 -0.84 7.36 -1.92
N TYR A 416 -0.71 8.59 -1.42
CA TYR A 416 -0.16 8.88 -0.11
C TYR A 416 -0.91 8.15 1.02
N MET A 417 -2.24 8.23 1.06
CA MET A 417 -3.02 7.49 2.06
C MET A 417 -2.82 5.97 1.95
N ALA A 418 -2.74 5.42 0.72
CA ALA A 418 -2.46 4.00 0.52
C ALA A 418 -1.06 3.62 1.05
N LEU A 419 -0.07 4.51 0.90
CA LEU A 419 1.27 4.35 1.44
C LEU A 419 1.30 4.42 2.97
N MET A 420 0.67 5.42 3.57
CA MET A 420 0.59 5.56 5.03
C MET A 420 -0.10 4.35 5.69
N SER A 421 -1.05 3.72 4.99
CA SER A 421 -1.67 2.49 5.48
C SER A 421 -0.71 1.27 5.56
N LEU A 422 0.45 1.32 4.90
CA LEU A 422 1.50 0.29 4.98
C LEU A 422 2.40 0.46 6.21
N ASP A 423 2.53 1.70 6.65
CA ASP A 423 3.37 2.10 7.77
C ASP A 423 2.56 2.98 8.75
N PRO A 424 1.85 2.35 9.71
CA PRO A 424 1.10 3.09 10.71
C PRO A 424 1.98 3.93 11.65
N THR A 425 3.32 3.83 11.57
CA THR A 425 4.23 4.71 12.33
C THR A 425 4.49 6.05 11.62
N GLY A 426 4.08 6.20 10.35
CA GLY A 426 4.29 7.42 9.56
C GLY A 426 5.73 7.68 9.12
N GLN A 427 6.68 6.82 9.52
CA GLN A 427 8.10 6.98 9.20
C GLN A 427 8.44 6.53 7.77
N GLY A 428 7.51 5.93 7.04
CA GLY A 428 7.75 5.26 5.76
C GLY A 428 8.69 4.05 5.88
N ARG A 429 9.04 3.64 7.11
CA ARG A 429 10.10 2.68 7.42
C ARG A 429 9.51 1.38 7.89
N LYS A 430 9.61 0.35 7.05
CA LYS A 430 9.24 -1.02 7.44
C LYS A 430 10.45 -1.92 7.41
N ARG A 431 10.65 -2.68 8.50
CA ARG A 431 11.66 -3.73 8.57
C ARG A 431 11.59 -4.61 7.33
N TRP A 432 12.70 -4.67 6.62
CA TRP A 432 12.84 -5.60 5.53
C TRP A 432 13.08 -6.98 6.12
N THR A 433 12.35 -7.98 5.63
CA THR A 433 12.34 -9.34 6.18
C THR A 433 13.50 -10.21 5.70
N GLN A 434 14.45 -9.66 4.93
CA GLN A 434 15.65 -10.38 4.50
C GLN A 434 16.75 -10.35 5.57
N ARG A 435 17.65 -11.33 5.53
CA ARG A 435 18.87 -11.39 6.35
C ARG A 435 19.86 -10.32 5.89
N TRP A 436 19.64 -9.08 6.28
CA TRP A 436 20.34 -7.90 5.74
C TRP A 436 21.85 -7.88 6.00
N LYS A 437 22.34 -8.56 7.04
CA LYS A 437 23.78 -8.58 7.37
C LYS A 437 24.66 -9.08 6.22
N ALA A 438 24.22 -10.09 5.46
CA ALA A 438 25.03 -10.64 4.36
C ALA A 438 25.10 -9.67 3.17
N PRO A 439 23.98 -9.11 2.65
CA PRO A 439 24.03 -8.03 1.68
C PRO A 439 24.81 -6.81 2.15
N LEU A 440 24.67 -6.38 3.42
CA LEU A 440 25.39 -5.22 3.95
C LEU A 440 26.91 -5.40 3.86
N ASN A 441 27.43 -6.56 4.26
CA ASN A 441 28.86 -6.88 4.10
C ASN A 441 29.30 -6.87 2.64
N ALA A 442 28.48 -7.45 1.74
CA ALA A 442 28.78 -7.44 0.32
C ALA A 442 28.81 -6.00 -0.25
N PHE A 443 27.87 -5.14 0.15
CA PHE A 443 27.88 -3.72 -0.25
C PHE A 443 29.10 -2.98 0.33
N GLN A 444 29.49 -3.26 1.57
CA GLN A 444 30.67 -2.65 2.20
C GLN A 444 31.96 -2.95 1.41
N ILE A 445 32.09 -4.18 0.89
CA ILE A 445 33.23 -4.60 0.07
C ILE A 445 33.16 -3.98 -1.33
N ALA A 446 32.00 -4.06 -1.99
CA ALA A 446 31.84 -3.57 -3.37
C ALA A 446 31.90 -2.04 -3.48
N PHE A 447 31.53 -1.32 -2.42
CA PHE A 447 31.45 0.14 -2.37
C PHE A 447 32.26 0.69 -1.20
N GLU A 448 33.51 0.25 -1.09
CA GLU A 448 34.41 0.62 0.01
C GLU A 448 34.46 2.14 0.23
N GLY A 449 34.37 2.55 1.50
CA GLY A 449 34.41 3.95 1.92
C GLY A 449 33.15 4.77 1.64
N ARG A 450 32.09 4.20 1.05
CA ARG A 450 30.82 4.89 0.78
C ARG A 450 29.73 4.59 1.79
N LEU A 451 29.72 3.39 2.36
CA LEU A 451 28.85 3.02 3.47
C LEU A 451 29.56 3.25 4.79
N THR A 452 29.23 4.36 5.45
CA THR A 452 29.50 4.50 6.87
C THR A 452 28.22 4.06 7.59
N PRO A 453 28.22 2.94 8.34
CA PRO A 453 27.14 2.67 9.28
C PRO A 453 26.98 3.91 10.15
N ALA A 454 25.75 4.42 10.31
CA ALA A 454 25.52 5.50 11.24
C ALA A 454 26.08 5.06 12.61
N ASN A 455 27.08 5.78 13.13
CA ASN A 455 27.55 5.55 14.48
C ASN A 455 26.34 5.69 15.40
N ASN A 456 26.03 4.59 16.09
CA ASN A 456 25.02 4.55 17.16
C ASN A 456 25.30 5.62 18.22
#